data_AF-A0A349Y170-F1
#
_entry.id   AF-A0A349Y170-F1
#
_cell.length_a   1.000
_cell.length_b   1.000
_cell.length_c   1.000
_cell.angle_alpha   90.00
_cell.angle_beta   90.00
_cell.angle_gamma   90.00
#
_symmetry.space_group_name_H-M   'P 1'
#
loop_
_entity.id
_entity.type
_entity.pdbx_description
1 polymer ?
#
loop_
_entity_poly.entity_id
_entity_poly.type
_entity_poly.pdbx_seq_one_letter_code
_entity_poly.pdbx_strand_id
1 'polypeptide(L)' 'MTDFKQFATSSNGDSWFVGKRQDGVAVVRHKANAASGGHETILRVEEFLLLRHDSPEQAAL' A
#
# COMPACT_ATOMS: atom_id res chain seq x y z
N MET A 1 -9.87 -6.04 16.69
CA MET A 1 -9.69 -4.68 16.16
C MET A 1 -8.64 -4.74 15.06
N THR A 2 -9.01 -4.27 13.87
CA THR A 2 -8.16 -4.26 12.67
C THR A 2 -7.31 -2.99 12.73
N ASP A 3 -6.30 -2.96 13.59
CA ASP A 3 -5.42 -1.79 13.75
C ASP A 3 -4.53 -1.64 12.50
N PHE A 4 -4.67 -0.50 11.82
CA PHE A 4 -3.88 -0.15 10.66
C PHE A 4 -3.00 1.04 11.01
N LYS A 5 -1.68 0.82 10.98
CA LYS A 5 -0.69 1.85 11.24
C LYS A 5 -0.14 2.40 9.93
N GLN A 6 -0.17 3.71 9.78
CA GLN A 6 0.47 4.38 8.66
C GLN A 6 2.00 4.23 8.74
N PHE A 7 2.64 3.88 7.63
CA PHE A 7 4.09 3.70 7.58
C PHE A 7 4.79 4.46 6.45
N ALA A 8 4.07 4.88 5.42
CA ALA A 8 4.63 5.66 4.34
C ALA A 8 3.61 6.64 3.74
N THR A 9 4.13 7.73 3.19
CA THR A 9 3.40 8.69 2.35
C THR A 9 4.27 9.11 1.17
N SER A 10 3.65 9.34 0.03
CA SER A 10 4.32 9.88 -1.15
C SER A 10 4.13 11.40 -1.20
N SER A 11 5.04 12.11 -1.84
CA SER A 11 4.94 13.55 -2.09
C SER A 11 3.67 13.92 -2.88
N ASN A 12 3.11 12.98 -3.65
CA ASN A 12 1.86 13.17 -4.39
C ASN A 12 0.59 12.93 -3.54
N GLY A 13 0.73 12.63 -2.25
CA GLY A 13 -0.39 12.48 -1.31
C GLY A 13 -0.92 11.05 -1.14
N ASP A 14 -0.33 10.06 -1.81
CA ASP A 14 -0.60 8.65 -1.56
C ASP A 14 -0.15 8.26 -0.15
N SER A 15 -0.93 7.41 0.52
CA SER A 15 -0.64 6.95 1.88
C SER A 15 -0.73 5.44 1.98
N TRP A 16 0.21 4.84 2.72
CA TRP A 16 0.24 3.40 2.95
C TRP A 16 0.16 3.08 4.45
N PHE A 17 -0.65 2.07 4.72
CA PHE A 17 -0.94 1.57 6.06
C PHE A 17 -0.68 0.08 6.09
N VAL A 18 -0.16 -0.43 7.21
CA VAL A 18 0.04 -1.86 7.46
C VAL A 18 -0.80 -2.25 8.66
N GLY A 19 -1.45 -3.40 8.58
CA GLY A 19 -2.30 -3.91 9.65
C GLY A 19 -2.57 -5.40 9.49
N LYS A 20 -3.35 -5.96 10.42
CA LYS A 20 -3.82 -7.34 10.33
C LYS A 20 -5.32 -7.35 10.12
N ARG A 21 -5.80 -8.18 9.19
CA ARG A 21 -7.24 -8.43 9.01
C ARG A 21 -7.82 -9.20 10.20
N GLN A 22 -9.14 -9.33 10.24
CA GLN A 22 -9.85 -10.11 11.27
C GLN A 22 -9.41 -11.58 11.30
N ASP A 23 -9.00 -12.13 10.15
CA ASP A 23 -8.44 -13.47 10.00
C ASP A 23 -6.95 -13.59 10.43
N GLY A 24 -6.33 -12.49 10.88
CA GLY A 24 -4.94 -12.45 11.35
C GLY A 24 -3.90 -12.23 10.25
N VAL A 25 -4.27 -12.28 8.97
CA VAL A 25 -3.34 -12.04 7.84
C VAL A 25 -2.89 -10.58 7.81
N ALA A 26 -1.58 -10.38 7.71
CA ALA A 26 -0.97 -9.07 7.54
C ALA A 26 -1.20 -8.55 6.13
N VAL A 27 -1.70 -7.32 6.04
CA VAL A 27 -2.05 -6.66 4.78
C VAL A 27 -1.53 -5.23 4.77
N VAL A 28 -1.24 -4.75 3.56
CA VAL A 28 -0.96 -3.35 3.26
C VAL A 28 -2.19 -2.75 2.60
N ARG A 29 -2.66 -1.63 3.14
CA ARG A 29 -3.66 -0.77 2.50
C ARG A 29 -2.95 0.42 1.88
N HIS A 30 -3.11 0.58 0.57
CA HIS A 30 -2.75 1.80 -0.15
C HIS A 30 -4.01 2.64 -0.33
N LYS A 31 -3.91 3.93 0.01
CA LYS A 31 -4.93 4.92 -0.27
C LYS A 31 -4.35 5.92 -1.26
N ALA A 32 -4.92 5.95 -2.45
CA ALA A 32 -4.57 6.92 -3.46
C ALA A 32 -4.94 8.33 -3.00
N ASN A 33 -4.19 9.32 -3.48
CA ASN A 33 -4.53 10.72 -3.23
C ASN A 33 -5.90 11.08 -3.87
N ALA A 34 -6.49 12.18 -3.42
CA ALA A 34 -7.81 12.62 -3.88
C ALA A 34 -7.84 12.94 -5.40
N ALA A 35 -6.73 13.42 -5.97
CA ALA A 35 -6.63 13.71 -7.41
C ALA A 35 -6.64 12.44 -8.27
N SER A 36 -6.15 11.31 -7.75
CA SER A 36 -6.21 9.98 -8.36
C SER A 36 -7.54 9.24 -8.08
N GLY A 37 -8.57 9.95 -7.60
CA GLY A 37 -9.89 9.39 -7.33
C GLY A 37 -10.03 8.70 -5.96
N GLY A 38 -9.00 8.73 -5.11
CA GLY A 38 -9.10 8.23 -3.73
C GLY A 38 -9.24 6.70 -3.61
N HIS A 39 -8.92 5.95 -4.65
CA HIS A 39 -9.02 4.49 -4.65
C HIS A 39 -8.22 3.86 -3.52
N GLU A 40 -8.83 2.88 -2.84
CA GLU A 40 -8.18 2.10 -1.80
C GLU A 40 -7.92 0.68 -2.30
N THR A 41 -6.67 0.26 -2.25
CA THR A 41 -6.26 -1.11 -2.60
C THR A 41 -5.73 -1.81 -1.36
N ILE A 42 -6.12 -3.07 -1.15
CA ILE A 42 -5.64 -3.89 -0.05
C ILE A 42 -4.92 -5.10 -0.64
N LEU A 43 -3.67 -5.27 -0.25
CA LEU A 43 -2.81 -6.37 -0.68
C LEU A 43 -2.29 -7.11 0.55
N ARG A 44 -2.00 -8.40 0.42
CA ARG A 44 -1.19 -9.08 1.44
C ARG A 44 0.21 -8.46 1.46
N VAL A 45 0.85 -8.46 2.62
CA VAL A 45 2.23 -7.94 2.73
C VAL A 45 3.16 -8.65 1.73
N GLU A 46 3.01 -9.96 1.56
CA GLU A 46 3.79 -10.77 0.62
C GLU A 46 3.61 -10.29 -0.83
N GLU A 47 2.36 -10.15 -1.28
CA GLU A 47 2.01 -9.63 -2.62
C GLU A 47 2.53 -8.21 -2.84
N PHE A 48 2.41 -7.35 -1.81
CA PHE A 48 2.91 -5.98 -1.86
C PHE A 48 4.44 -5.91 -2.04
N LEU A 49 5.19 -6.80 -1.37
CA LEU A 49 6.63 -6.89 -1.51
C LEU A 49 7.04 -7.41 -2.89
N LEU A 50 6.28 -8.33 -3.47
CA LEU A 50 6.51 -8.84 -4.83
C LEU A 50 6.25 -7.76 -5.90
N LEU A 51 5.18 -6.96 -5.75
CA LEU A 51 4.83 -5.88 -6.68
C LEU A 51 5.86 -4.75 -6.72
N ARG A 52 6.60 -4.52 -5.63
CA ARG A 52 7.67 -3.51 -5.58
C ARG A 52 8.86 -3.86 -6.46
N HIS A 53 8.96 -5.09 -6.96
CA HIS A 53 10.00 -5.48 -7.89
C HIS A 53 9.73 -5.02 -9.34
N ASP A 54 8.51 -4.57 -9.65
CA ASP A 54 8.07 -4.22 -11.03
C ASP A 54 7.67 -2.74 -11.19
N SER A 55 8.05 -1.86 -10.25
CA SER A 55 7.76 -0.44 -10.42
C SER A 55 8.62 0.15 -11.55
N PRO A 56 8.05 0.94 -12.48
CA PRO A 56 8.75 1.49 -13.65
C PRO A 56 9.94 2.41 -13.31
N GLU A 57 10.16 2.71 -12.03
CA GLU A 57 11.35 3.39 -11.51
C GLU A 57 12.66 2.57 -11.63
N GLN A 58 12.63 1.36 -12.20
CA GLN A 58 13.82 0.61 -12.65
C GLN A 58 13.93 0.46 -14.19
N ALA A 59 12.92 0.87 -14.96
CA ALA A 59 12.95 0.77 -16.43
C ALA A 59 13.80 1.86 -17.11
N ALA A 60 14.52 2.66 -16.32
CA ALA A 60 15.47 3.66 -16.76
C ALA A 60 16.92 3.32 -16.32
N LEU A 61 17.33 2.06 -16.53
CA LEU A 61 18.74 1.67 -16.56
C LEU A 61 19.23 1.60 -18.01
#